data_AF-A0A3N4ISE6-F1
#
_entry.id   AF-A0A3N4ISE6-F1
#
_cell.length_a   1.000
_cell.length_b   1.000
_cell.length_c   1.000
_cell.angle_alpha   90.00
_cell.angle_beta   90.00
_cell.angle_gamma   90.00
#
_symmetry.space_group_name_H-M   'P 1'
#
loop_
_entity.id
_entity.type
_entity.pdbx_description
1 polymer ?
#
loop_
_entity_poly.entity_id
_entity_poly.type
_entity_poly.pdbx_seq_one_letter_code
_entity_poly.pdbx_strand_id
1 'polypeptide(L)'
;MEAYSVAHSTLGHRLHGCSSWQEAAQRRLKMTSGEEEAIEEWCLTVASWCMPLRVKMLHNMSEQLLWGALGKEWTKDFIDRYPKLQSAWSKQFDFKRAACSYNCYDRL
;
A
#
# COMPACT_ATOMS: atom_id res chain seq x y z
N MET A 1 -7.40 22.99 -28.27
CA MET A 1 -7.60 22.93 -26.80
C MET A 1 -7.51 21.46 -26.39
N GLU A 2 -6.33 20.87 -26.57
CA GLU A 2 -6.00 19.46 -26.31
C GLU A 2 -5.25 19.30 -24.97
N ALA A 3 -5.54 20.17 -24.00
CA ALA A 3 -4.76 20.23 -22.76
C ALA A 3 -4.95 18.99 -21.87
N TYR A 4 -6.01 18.23 -22.10
CA TYR A 4 -6.32 17.02 -21.32
C TYR A 4 -6.69 15.91 -22.32
N SER A 5 -5.97 14.78 -22.29
CA SER A 5 -6.25 13.57 -23.08
C SER A 5 -7.53 12.86 -22.63
N VAL A 6 -8.60 13.61 -22.38
CA VAL A 6 -9.86 13.14 -21.81
C VAL A 6 -10.99 13.61 -22.71
N ALA A 7 -11.92 12.70 -23.03
CA ALA A 7 -13.06 13.01 -23.89
C ALA A 7 -13.93 14.14 -23.31
N HIS A 8 -14.46 15.00 -24.18
CA HIS A 8 -15.30 16.14 -23.80
C HIS A 8 -16.55 15.72 -23.01
N SER A 9 -17.15 14.57 -23.34
CA SER A 9 -18.28 13.99 -22.61
C SER A 9 -17.93 13.61 -21.17
N THR A 10 -16.71 13.12 -20.92
CA THR A 10 -16.21 12.81 -19.57
C THR A 10 -16.00 14.08 -18.76
N LEU A 11 -15.49 15.15 -19.40
CA LEU A 11 -15.34 16.45 -18.74
C LEU A 11 -16.71 17.06 -18.39
N GLY A 12 -17.69 16.99 -19.30
CA GLY A 12 -19.06 17.42 -19.05
C GLY A 12 -19.71 16.66 -17.89
N HIS A 13 -19.58 15.34 -17.85
CA HIS A 13 -20.05 14.53 -16.71
C HIS A 13 -19.45 15.00 -15.38
N ARG A 14 -18.14 15.24 -15.32
CA ARG A 14 -17.47 15.75 -14.11
C ARG A 14 -17.97 17.12 -13.69
N LEU A 15 -18.18 18.02 -14.66
CA LEU A 15 -18.73 19.36 -14.41
C LEU A 15 -20.15 19.29 -13.83
N HIS A 16 -20.93 18.30 -14.26
CA HIS A 16 -22.27 18.01 -13.71
C HIS A 16 -22.24 17.17 -12.42
N GLY A 17 -21.07 16.99 -11.80
CA GLY A 17 -20.91 16.33 -10.50
C GLY A 17 -20.81 14.80 -10.57
N CYS A 18 -20.79 14.20 -11.75
CA CYS A 18 -20.54 12.76 -11.88
C CYS A 18 -19.06 12.47 -11.59
N SER A 19 -18.83 11.78 -10.47
CA SER A 19 -17.47 11.37 -10.08
C SER A 19 -16.99 10.23 -10.96
N SER A 20 -15.68 10.15 -11.18
CA SER A 20 -15.10 9.03 -11.90
C SER A 20 -15.33 7.71 -11.14
N TRP A 21 -15.28 6.60 -11.86
CA TRP A 21 -15.38 5.27 -11.25
C TRP A 21 -14.32 5.07 -10.15
N GLN A 22 -13.10 5.57 -10.37
CA GLN A 22 -12.01 5.52 -9.39
C GLN A 22 -12.33 6.31 -8.12
N GLU A 23 -12.85 7.53 -8.24
CA GLU A 23 -13.27 8.33 -7.07
C GLU A 23 -14.45 7.69 -6.33
N ALA A 24 -15.41 7.14 -7.08
CA ALA A 24 -16.54 6.44 -6.49
C ALA A 24 -16.12 5.14 -5.77
N ALA A 25 -15.10 4.44 -6.30
CA ALA A 25 -14.49 3.29 -5.64
C ALA A 25 -13.74 3.72 -4.37
N GLN A 26 -12.94 4.79 -4.42
CA GLN A 26 -12.22 5.32 -3.27
C GLN A 26 -13.16 5.76 -2.14
N ARG A 27 -14.29 6.40 -2.46
CA ARG A 27 -15.32 6.79 -1.46
C ARG A 27 -15.97 5.62 -0.73
N ARG A 28 -15.88 4.40 -1.28
CA ARG A 28 -16.40 3.18 -0.63
C ARG A 28 -15.38 2.55 0.31
N LEU A 29 -14.12 2.96 0.23
CA LEU A 29 -13.08 2.52 1.16
C LEU A 29 -13.23 3.26 2.49
N LYS A 30 -12.89 2.57 3.58
CA LYS A 30 -12.89 3.13 4.94
C LYS A 30 -11.81 4.20 5.15
N MET A 31 -10.80 4.23 4.29
CA MET A 31 -9.59 5.02 4.46
C MET A 31 -9.44 5.95 3.26
N THR A 32 -9.03 7.19 3.52
CA THR A 32 -8.81 8.22 2.51
C THR A 32 -7.49 7.96 1.76
N SER A 33 -7.37 8.52 0.55
CA SER A 33 -6.13 8.39 -0.24
C SER A 33 -4.89 8.94 0.47
N GLY A 34 -5.04 10.00 1.28
CA GLY A 34 -3.92 10.57 2.04
C GLY A 34 -3.46 9.67 3.19
N GLU A 35 -4.38 9.00 3.88
CA GLU A 35 -4.03 8.02 4.90
C GLU A 35 -3.34 6.80 4.28
N GLU A 36 -3.81 6.31 3.12
CA GLU A 36 -3.15 5.22 2.39
C GLU A 36 -1.72 5.59 1.95
N GLU A 37 -1.50 6.83 1.51
CA GLU A 37 -0.17 7.34 1.12
C GLU A 37 0.79 7.38 2.30
N ALA A 38 0.34 7.86 3.47
CA ALA A 38 1.15 7.85 4.69
C ALA A 38 1.58 6.43 5.10
N ILE A 39 0.70 5.43 4.90
CA ILE A 39 1.03 4.02 5.14
C ILE A 39 2.01 3.50 4.09
N GLU A 40 1.89 3.88 2.82
CA GLU A 40 2.87 3.54 1.78
C GLU A 40 4.28 4.04 2.16
N GLU A 41 4.41 5.31 2.54
CA GLU A 41 5.68 5.91 2.96
C GLU A 41 6.27 5.22 4.19
N TRP A 42 5.43 4.90 5.17
CA TRP A 42 5.84 4.13 6.34
C TRP A 42 6.37 2.74 5.95
N CYS A 43 5.68 2.04 5.04
CA CYS A 43 6.13 0.74 4.55
C CYS A 43 7.49 0.82 3.85
N LEU A 44 7.70 1.84 3.03
CA LEU A 44 8.98 2.07 2.34
C LEU A 44 10.11 2.38 3.34
N THR A 45 9.81 3.18 4.37
CA THR A 45 10.77 3.50 5.44
C THR A 45 11.17 2.24 6.21
N VAL A 46 10.20 1.41 6.59
CA VAL A 46 10.48 0.15 7.30
C VAL A 46 11.23 -0.84 6.40
N ALA A 47 10.90 -0.89 5.11
CA ALA A 47 11.65 -1.69 4.14
C ALA A 47 13.11 -1.23 4.00
N SER A 48 13.38 0.08 4.11
CA SER A 48 14.75 0.64 4.10
C SER A 48 15.60 0.16 5.28
N TRP A 49 14.96 -0.15 6.42
CA TRP A 49 15.62 -0.71 7.60
C TRP A 49 15.91 -2.21 7.49
N CYS A 50 15.73 -2.80 6.29
CA CYS A 50 15.86 -4.24 6.05
C CYS A 50 14.95 -5.10 6.92
N MET A 51 13.88 -4.52 7.47
CA MET A 51 12.94 -5.23 8.33
C MET A 51 11.84 -5.88 7.49
N PRO A 52 11.53 -7.18 7.70
CA PRO A 52 10.46 -7.83 6.96
C PRO A 52 9.10 -7.29 7.39
N LEU A 53 8.38 -6.65 6.47
CA LEU A 53 6.99 -6.23 6.72
C LEU A 53 6.07 -7.46 6.79
N ARG A 54 5.53 -7.70 7.99
CA ARG A 54 4.48 -8.69 8.19
C ARG A 54 3.12 -8.07 7.96
N VAL A 55 2.20 -8.82 7.35
CA VAL A 55 0.81 -8.42 7.10
C VAL A 55 0.11 -7.95 8.39
N LYS A 56 0.35 -8.63 9.51
CA LYS A 56 -0.19 -8.24 10.83
C LYS A 56 0.33 -6.86 11.29
N MET A 57 1.57 -6.51 10.97
CA MET A 57 2.14 -5.22 11.37
C MET A 57 1.53 -4.07 10.58
N LEU A 58 1.34 -4.28 9.28
CA LEU A 58 0.62 -3.33 8.41
C LEU A 58 -0.81 -3.12 8.89
N HIS A 59 -1.55 -4.21 9.15
CA HIS A 59 -2.93 -4.14 9.65
C HIS A 59 -3.01 -3.37 10.97
N ASN A 60 -2.15 -3.68 11.95
CA ASN A 60 -2.10 -2.95 13.22
C ASN A 60 -1.78 -1.46 13.04
N MET A 61 -0.80 -1.09 12.20
CA MET A 61 -0.50 0.33 11.99
C MET A 61 -1.64 1.06 11.31
N SER A 62 -2.32 0.40 10.37
CA SER A 62 -3.50 0.97 9.72
C SER A 62 -4.67 1.19 10.68
N GLU A 63 -4.90 0.27 11.62
CA GLU A 63 -5.93 0.45 12.66
C GLU A 63 -5.55 1.56 13.66
N GLN A 64 -4.26 1.71 13.97
CA GLN A 64 -3.77 2.80 14.82
C GLN A 64 -3.93 4.17 14.16
N LEU A 65 -3.64 4.27 12.86
CA LEU A 65 -3.80 5.51 12.11
C LEU A 65 -5.27 5.93 11.99
N LEU A 66 -6.17 4.97 11.76
CA LEU A 66 -7.60 5.21 11.62
C LEU A 66 -8.31 5.40 12.98
N TRP A 67 -7.66 5.06 14.09
CA TRP A 67 -8.29 4.86 15.41
C TRP A 67 -9.54 3.97 15.33
N GLY A 68 -9.50 2.91 14.53
CA GLY A 68 -10.67 2.08 14.24
C GLY A 68 -10.33 0.72 13.64
N ALA A 69 -11.33 -0.16 13.57
CA ALA A 69 -11.16 -1.52 13.08
C ALA A 69 -11.26 -1.62 11.55
N LEU A 70 -10.31 -2.32 10.95
CA LEU A 70 -10.24 -2.59 9.53
C LEU A 70 -10.69 -4.03 9.22
N GLY A 71 -11.25 -4.23 8.03
CA GLY A 71 -11.65 -5.57 7.59
C GLY A 71 -10.44 -6.50 7.47
N LYS A 72 -10.64 -7.80 7.70
CA LYS A 72 -9.55 -8.81 7.61
C LYS A 72 -8.91 -8.89 6.22
N GLU A 73 -9.67 -8.55 5.18
CA GLU A 73 -9.20 -8.58 3.79
C GLU A 73 -8.55 -7.27 3.35
N TRP A 74 -8.74 -6.18 4.11
CA TRP A 74 -8.29 -4.84 3.74
C TRP A 74 -6.78 -4.81 3.41
N THR A 75 -5.96 -5.53 4.17
CA THR A 75 -4.52 -5.58 3.95
C THR A 75 -4.14 -6.24 2.62
N LYS A 76 -4.88 -7.26 2.19
CA LYS A 76 -4.68 -7.90 0.89
C LYS A 76 -5.10 -6.98 -0.24
N ASP A 77 -6.28 -6.38 -0.11
CA ASP A 77 -6.79 -5.43 -1.10
C ASP A 77 -5.85 -4.21 -1.21
N PHE A 78 -5.28 -3.75 -0.11
CA PHE A 78 -4.29 -2.66 -0.09
C PHE A 78 -3.02 -3.05 -0.87
N ILE A 79 -2.46 -4.24 -0.61
CA ILE A 79 -1.28 -4.71 -1.34
C ILE A 79 -1.58 -4.88 -2.84
N ASP A 80 -2.79 -5.29 -3.20
CA ASP A 80 -3.22 -5.40 -4.60
C ASP A 80 -3.30 -4.03 -5.29
N ARG A 81 -3.85 -3.02 -4.60
CA ARG A 81 -3.96 -1.64 -5.10
C ARG A 81 -2.61 -0.96 -5.32
N TYR A 82 -1.58 -1.30 -4.53
CA TYR A 82 -0.28 -0.62 -4.53
C TYR A 82 0.84 -1.52 -5.07
N PRO A 83 1.07 -1.56 -6.40
CA PRO A 83 2.05 -2.46 -7.02
C PRO A 83 3.51 -2.18 -6.58
N LYS A 84 3.81 -0.94 -6.17
CA LYS A 84 5.12 -0.58 -5.60
C LYS A 84 5.42 -1.41 -4.35
N LEU A 85 4.40 -1.61 -3.51
CA LEU A 85 4.51 -2.39 -2.28
C LEU A 85 4.58 -3.89 -2.56
N GLN A 86 3.96 -4.39 -3.63
CA GLN A 86 4.09 -5.81 -4.01
C GLN A 86 5.55 -6.23 -4.17
N SER A 87 6.42 -5.37 -4.72
CA SER A 87 7.85 -5.65 -4.84
C SER A 87 8.58 -5.76 -3.49
N ALA A 88 8.17 -4.96 -2.51
CA ALA A 88 8.71 -4.97 -1.15
C ALA A 88 8.25 -6.21 -0.37
N TRP A 89 7.04 -6.70 -0.62
CA TRP A 89 6.47 -7.87 0.05
C TRP A 89 6.82 -9.21 -0.61
N SER A 90 6.98 -9.23 -1.94
CA SER A 90 7.35 -10.44 -2.70
C SER A 90 8.78 -10.88 -2.45
N LYS A 91 9.65 -9.99 -1.97
CA LYS A 91 10.89 -10.38 -1.26
C LYS A 91 10.50 -11.04 0.06
N GLN A 92 10.11 -12.31 0.00
CA GLN A 92 10.25 -13.18 1.16
C GLN A 92 11.68 -13.01 1.65
N PHE A 93 11.82 -12.49 2.87
CA PHE A 93 13.10 -12.49 3.56
C PHE A 93 13.54 -13.95 3.65
N ASP A 94 14.53 -14.31 2.82
CA ASP A 94 15.02 -15.68 2.70
C ASP A 94 15.80 -16.01 3.97
N PHE A 95 15.08 -16.43 5.01
CA PHE A 95 15.61 -16.67 6.35
C PHE A 95 16.82 -17.61 6.32
N LYS A 96 16.83 -18.54 5.36
CA LYS A 96 17.95 -19.46 5.11
C LYS A 96 19.23 -18.71 4.70
N ARG A 97 19.11 -17.65 3.91
CA ARG A 97 20.25 -16.83 3.45
C ARG A 97 20.82 -15.96 4.58
N ALA A 98 19.97 -15.38 5.42
CA ALA A 98 20.39 -14.61 6.59
C ALA A 98 21.05 -15.49 7.68
N ALA A 99 20.55 -16.71 7.88
CA ALA A 99 21.16 -17.68 8.80
C ALA A 99 22.53 -18.19 8.32
N CYS A 100 22.73 -18.28 6.99
CA CYS A 100 23.99 -18.75 6.42
C CYS A 100 25.15 -17.76 6.63
N SER A 101 24.89 -16.45 6.68
CA SER A 101 25.93 -15.45 7.01
C SER A 101 26.30 -15.44 8.49
N TYR A 102 25.38 -15.76 9.39
CA TYR A 102 25.64 -15.81 10.84
C TYR A 102 26.56 -16.98 11.22
N ASN A 103 26.36 -18.15 10.61
CA ASN A 103 27.20 -19.33 10.84
C ASN A 103 28.64 -19.22 10.28
N CYS A 104 28.94 -18.20 9.48
CA CYS A 104 30.30 -17.97 8.99
C CYS A 104 31.18 -17.19 9.98
N TYR A 105 30.60 -16.52 10.97
CA TYR A 105 31.36 -15.80 12.02
C TYR A 105 31.63 -16.65 13.27
N ASP A 106 30.90 -17.75 13.46
CA ASP A 106 31.06 -18.69 14.59
C ASP A 106 32.12 -19.79 14.32
N ARG A 107 32.92 -19.63 13.26
CA ARG A 107 33.94 -20.61 12.82
C ARG A 107 35.33 -20.02 12.59
N LEU A 108 35.60 -18.86 13.18
CA LEU A 108 36.93 -18.26 13.36
C LEU A 108 37.23 -18.17 14.86
#